data_AF-A0A142W0L9-F1
#
_entry.id   AF-A0A142W0L9-F1
#
_cell.length_a   1.000
_cell.length_b   1.000
_cell.length_c   1.000
_cell.angle_alpha   90.00
_cell.angle_beta   90.00
_cell.angle_gamma   90.00
#
_symmetry.space_group_name_H-M   'P 1'
#
loop_
_entity.id
_entity.type
_entity.pdbx_description
1 polymer ?
#
loop_
_entity_poly.entity_id
_entity_poly.type
_entity_poly.pdbx_seq_one_letter_code
_entity_poly.pdbx_strand_id
1 'polypeptide(L)' 'MIEKTPMRRFTRLTNVFSKKIENHAHAVALHMMYYNFVRIHNTLRVTPAIAAGVADRLWETRLSHRRM' A
#
# COMPACT_ATOMS: atom_id res chain seq x y z
N MET A 1 -1.68 12.50 -12.14
CA MET A 1 -1.26 12.97 -10.81
C MET A 1 -0.40 11.86 -10.21
N ILE A 2 0.93 12.00 -10.23
CA ILE A 2 1.86 10.97 -9.74
C ILE A 2 1.89 11.11 -8.21
N GLU A 3 1.22 10.22 -7.48
CA GLU A 3 1.47 10.12 -6.04
C GLU A 3 2.90 9.61 -5.82
N LYS A 4 3.72 10.39 -5.13
CA LYS A 4 5.02 9.93 -4.66
C LYS A 4 4.79 8.81 -3.65
N THR A 5 5.10 7.57 -4.03
CA THR A 5 5.12 6.45 -3.11
C THR A 5 6.15 6.75 -2.00
N PRO A 6 5.77 6.82 -0.71
CA PRO A 6 6.69 7.15 0.39
C PRO A 6 7.64 5.97 0.74
N MET A 7 7.96 5.12 -0.24
CA MET A 7 8.67 3.87 -0.04
C MET A 7 10.18 4.07 -0.10
N ARG A 8 10.79 4.33 1.06
CA ARG A 8 12.25 4.45 1.20
C ARG A 8 12.99 3.11 1.14
N ARG A 9 12.27 1.98 1.04
CA ARG A 9 12.88 0.64 0.92
C ARG A 9 13.68 0.45 -0.37
N PHE A 10 13.41 1.23 -1.42
CA PHE A 10 14.18 1.22 -2.68
C PHE A 10 15.45 2.08 -2.62
N THR A 11 15.59 2.94 -1.60
CA THR A 11 16.80 3.77 -1.43
C THR A 11 17.84 3.03 -0.59
N ARG A 12 19.08 2.96 -1.09
CA ARG A 12 20.22 2.38 -0.36
C ARG A 12 20.71 3.32 0.74
N LEU A 13 21.47 2.78 1.70
CA LEU A 13 22.08 3.53 2.82
C LEU A 13 21.06 4.22 3.74
N THR A 14 19.88 3.61 3.91
CA THR A 14 18.88 4.02 4.90
C THR A 14 18.56 2.84 5.81
N ASN A 15 18.14 3.10 7.05
CA ASN A 15 17.74 2.04 8.00
C ASN A 15 16.52 1.23 7.54
N VAL A 16 15.81 1.72 6.52
CA VAL A 16 14.61 1.09 5.95
C VAL A 16 15.00 0.07 4.85
N PHE A 17 16.23 0.10 4.35
CA PHE A 17 16.75 -0.84 3.37
C PHE A 17 17.07 -2.19 4.01
N SER A 18 16.62 -3.28 3.39
CA SER A 18 16.99 -4.64 3.80
C SER A 18 18.06 -5.20 2.88
N LYS A 19 19.08 -5.84 3.46
CA LYS A 19 20.12 -6.55 2.70
C LYS A 19 19.63 -7.88 2.12
N LYS A 20 18.63 -8.51 2.75
CA LYS A 20 17.98 -9.73 2.26
C LYS A 20 16.87 -9.35 1.29
N ILE A 21 16.89 -9.95 0.10
CA ILE A 21 15.96 -9.60 -0.98
C ILE A 21 14.54 -10.06 -0.67
N GLU A 22 14.38 -11.16 0.07
CA GLU A 22 13.10 -11.74 0.47
C GLU A 22 12.33 -10.76 1.36
N ASN A 23 13.02 -10.17 2.34
CA ASN A 23 12.44 -9.15 3.22
C ASN A 23 11.99 -7.90 2.45
N HIS A 24 12.74 -7.52 1.42
CA HIS A 24 12.37 -6.41 0.56
C HIS A 24 11.11 -6.74 -0.26
N ALA A 25 11.06 -7.94 -0.87
CA ALA A 25 9.91 -8.42 -1.62
C ALA A 25 8.64 -8.48 -0.75
N HIS A 26 8.72 -9.04 0.46
CA HIS A 26 7.59 -9.10 1.39
C HIS A 26 7.07 -7.70 1.75
N ALA A 27 7.97 -6.75 2.02
CA ALA A 27 7.57 -5.40 2.36
C ALA A 27 6.91 -4.66 1.18
N VAL A 28 7.41 -4.86 -0.05
CA VAL A 28 6.79 -4.32 -1.26
C VAL A 28 5.40 -4.91 -1.47
N ALA A 29 5.24 -6.24 -1.31
CA ALA A 29 3.96 -6.92 -1.43
C ALA A 29 2.92 -6.34 -0.46
N LEU A 30 3.28 -6.16 0.82
CA LEU A 30 2.41 -5.57 1.83
C LEU A 30 2.01 -4.12 1.48
N HIS A 31 2.97 -3.32 1.01
CA HIS A 31 2.68 -1.95 0.62
C HIS A 31 1.72 -1.88 -0.57
N MET A 32 1.97 -2.66 -1.62
CA MET A 32 1.11 -2.67 -2.82
C MET A 32 -0.28 -3.22 -2.50
N MET A 33 -0.39 -4.24 -1.65
CA MET A 33 -1.68 -4.73 -1.16
C MET A 33 -2.47 -3.63 -0.45
N TYR A 34 -1.86 -2.95 0.52
CA TYR A 34 -2.55 -1.87 1.26
C TYR A 34 -2.98 -0.73 0.32
N TYR A 35 -2.09 -0.29 -0.55
CA TYR A 35 -2.33 0.83 -1.44
C TYR A 35 -3.43 0.53 -2.48
N ASN A 36 -3.50 -0.70 -3.00
CA ASN A 36 -4.47 -1.06 -4.02
C ASN A 36 -5.85 -1.44 -3.46
N PHE A 37 -5.91 -2.10 -2.30
CA PHE A 37 -7.15 -2.71 -1.80
C PHE A 37 -7.78 -2.01 -0.59
N VAL A 38 -6.99 -1.24 0.18
CA VAL A 38 -7.44 -0.62 1.44
C VAL A 38 -7.47 0.91 1.34
N ARG A 39 -6.46 1.52 0.72
CA ARG A 39 -6.36 2.99 0.65
C ARG A 39 -7.29 3.56 -0.42
N ILE A 40 -8.17 4.46 -0.02
CA ILE A 40 -8.95 5.27 -0.97
C ILE A 40 -8.02 6.30 -1.62
N HIS A 41 -7.97 6.30 -2.96
CA HIS A 41 -7.14 7.24 -3.69
C HIS A 41 -7.82 8.61 -3.76
N ASN A 42 -7.12 9.68 -3.40
CA ASN A 42 -7.69 11.03 -3.30
C ASN A 42 -8.43 11.50 -4.57
N THR A 43 -7.84 11.26 -5.75
CA THR A 43 -8.46 11.65 -7.03
C THR A 43 -9.60 10.72 -7.47
N LEU A 44 -9.41 9.40 -7.36
CA LEU A 44 -10.38 8.41 -7.82
C LEU A 44 -11.58 8.29 -6.86
N ARG A 45 -11.43 8.72 -5.61
CA ARG A 45 -12.42 8.57 -4.50
C ARG A 45 -12.81 7.12 -4.19
N VAL A 46 -12.24 6.15 -4.89
CA VAL A 46 -12.33 4.70 -4.66
C VAL A 46 -10.92 4.10 -4.56
N THR A 47 -10.81 2.84 -4.20
CA THR A 47 -9.51 2.14 -4.22
C THR A 47 -9.09 1.82 -5.66
N PRO A 48 -7.78 1.77 -5.94
CA PRO A 48 -7.28 1.39 -7.26
C PRO A 48 -7.80 0.03 -7.74
N ALA A 49 -7.93 -0.96 -6.85
CA ALA A 49 -8.45 -2.29 -7.21
C ALA A 49 -9.92 -2.26 -7.64
N ILE A 50 -10.74 -1.41 -7.00
CA ILE A 50 -12.15 -1.21 -7.40
C ILE A 50 -12.21 -0.48 -8.74
N ALA A 51 -11.42 0.58 -8.93
CA ALA A 51 -11.36 1.30 -10.20
C ALA A 51 -10.91 0.40 -11.38
N ALA A 52 -10.05 -0.58 -11.10
CA ALA A 52 -9.59 -1.55 -12.08
C ALA A 52 -10.52 -2.77 -12.26
N GLY A 53 -11.63 -2.85 -11.51
CA GLY A 53 -12.56 -3.99 -11.57
C GLY A 53 -12.00 -5.30 -11.00
N VAL A 54 -10.93 -5.24 -10.20
CA VAL A 54 -10.29 -6.40 -9.57
C VAL A 54 -10.93 -6.75 -8.22
N ALA A 55 -11.65 -5.80 -7.61
CA ALA A 55 -12.36 -5.99 -6.36
C ALA A 55 -13.73 -5.28 -6.37
N ASP A 56 -14.74 -5.90 -5.80
CA ASP A 56 -16.10 -5.32 -5.71
C ASP A 56 -16.35 -4.53 -4.43
N ARG A 57 -15.52 -4.74 -3.40
CA ARG A 57 -15.66 -4.11 -2.09
C ARG A 57 -14.33 -3.68 -1.50
N LEU A 58 -14.39 -2.67 -0.63
CA LEU A 58 -13.23 -2.22 0.15
C LEU A 58 -12.77 -3.34 1.11
N TRP A 59 -11.46 -3.54 1.21
CA TRP A 59 -10.92 -4.48 2.17
C TRP A 59 -10.84 -3.83 3.55
N GLU A 60 -11.51 -4.44 4.53
CA GLU A 60 -11.49 -3.97 5.90
C GLU A 60 -10.21 -4.43 6.60
N THR A 61 -9.47 -3.49 7.17
CA THR A 61 -8.38 -3.83 8.08
C THR A 61 -8.94 -3.77 9.49
N ARG A 62 -8.68 -4.80 10.31
CA ARG A 62 -9.23 -4.95 11.67
C ARG A 62 -8.98 -3.73 12.60
N LEU A 63 -8.08 -2.83 12.22
CA LEU A 63 -7.72 -1.62 12.96
C LEU A 63 -8.67 -0.42 12.74
N SER A 64 -9.64 -0.48 11.80
CA SER A 64 -10.52 0.66 11.52
C SER A 64 -11.72 0.84 12.47
N HIS A 65 -11.90 -0.03 13.47
CA HIS A 65 -13.06 0.02 14.39
C HIS A 65 -12.79 0.63 15.78
N ARG A 66 -11.60 1.17 16.08
CA ARG A 66 -11.42 2.00 17.28
C ARG A 66 -11.46 3.48 16.90
N ARG A 67 -12.67 4.03 16.89
CA ARG A 67 -12.87 5.47 17.09
C ARG A 67 -12.37 5.80 18.49
N MET A 68 -11.44 6.75 18.61
CA MET A 68 -11.45 7.68 19.73
C MET A 68 -12.56 8.71 19.47
#